data_AF-A0A6L3N580-F1
#
_entry.id   AF-A0A6L3N580-F1
#
_cell.length_a   1.000
_cell.length_b   1.000
_cell.length_c   1.000
_cell.angle_alpha   90.00
_cell.angle_beta   90.00
_cell.angle_gamma   90.00
#
_symmetry.space_group_name_H-M   'P 1'
#
loop_
_entity.id
_entity.type
_entity.pdbx_description
1 polymer ?
#
loop_
_entity_poly.entity_id
_entity_poly.type
_entity_poly.pdbx_seq_one_letter_code
_entity_poly.pdbx_strand_id
1 'polypeptide(L)'
;VPTAALVDARLAADEGDGYRDARLPPLRAAWHTGLAALDAMARHAHDRPFASLDGKAADALLHAVQQGRIDRRVEAAWAGMDPRTFFAKRVLMDLCGAYYSHPFAWNEIGFGGPASPRGYVRMDFNRRDPWEAQVDGEGDRDDR
;
A
#
# COMPACT_ATOMS: atom_id res chain seq x y z
N VAL A 1 4.90 11.05 -3.71
CA VAL A 1 5.63 10.26 -2.69
C VAL A 1 6.38 9.12 -3.38
N PRO A 2 7.68 8.89 -3.12
CA PRO A 2 8.49 7.87 -3.81
C PRO A 2 8.28 6.46 -3.22
N THR A 3 7.04 5.98 -3.20
CA THR A 3 6.64 4.74 -2.49
C THR A 3 7.43 3.51 -2.92
N ALA A 4 7.66 3.32 -4.21
CA ALA A 4 8.42 2.17 -4.71
C ALA A 4 9.86 2.14 -4.17
N ALA A 5 10.53 3.30 -4.13
CA ALA A 5 11.89 3.40 -3.59
C ALA A 5 11.94 3.17 -2.07
N LEU A 6 10.92 3.61 -1.34
CA LEU A 6 10.80 3.38 0.11
C LEU A 6 10.60 1.89 0.42
N VAL A 7 9.77 1.19 -0.35
CA VAL A 7 9.60 -0.26 -0.23
C VAL A 7 10.89 -0.97 -0.61
N ASP A 8 11.53 -0.61 -1.73
CA ASP A 8 12.78 -1.22 -2.16
C ASP A 8 13.89 -1.07 -1.12
N ALA A 9 14.09 0.13 -0.57
CA ALA A 9 15.07 0.36 0.50
C ALA A 9 14.78 -0.48 1.74
N ARG A 10 13.51 -0.61 2.14
CA ARG A 10 13.10 -1.47 3.25
C ARG A 10 13.37 -2.94 2.97
N LEU A 11 13.04 -3.41 1.75
CA LEU A 11 13.40 -4.75 1.32
C LEU A 11 14.91 -4.92 1.37
N ALA A 12 15.70 -3.96 0.89
CA ALA A 12 17.16 -3.98 0.89
C ALA A 12 17.81 -3.98 2.28
N ALA A 13 17.13 -3.46 3.32
CA ALA A 13 17.57 -3.51 4.71
C ALA A 13 17.19 -4.83 5.42
N ASP A 14 16.25 -5.61 4.88
CA ASP A 14 15.62 -6.78 5.53
C ASP A 14 14.96 -6.48 6.89
N GLU A 15 14.51 -5.25 7.10
CA GLU A 15 13.89 -4.85 8.36
C GLU A 15 12.46 -5.41 8.46
N GLY A 16 12.30 -6.42 9.32
CA GLY A 16 11.02 -7.01 9.64
C GLY A 16 10.13 -6.10 10.49
N ASP A 17 8.82 -6.31 10.41
CA ASP A 17 7.81 -5.55 11.16
C ASP A 17 7.80 -5.84 12.68
N GLY A 18 8.64 -6.76 13.18
CA GLY A 18 8.49 -7.37 14.51
C GLY A 18 7.30 -8.33 14.65
N TYR A 19 6.39 -8.33 13.67
CA TYR A 19 5.29 -9.28 13.53
C TYR A 19 5.18 -9.78 12.09
N ARG A 20 4.91 -11.07 11.89
CA ARG A 20 4.69 -11.66 10.57
C ARG A 20 3.54 -12.67 10.64
N ASP A 21 2.60 -12.59 9.70
CA ASP A 21 1.58 -13.63 9.53
C ASP A 21 2.27 -14.98 9.24
N ALA A 22 1.97 -16.02 10.02
CA ALA A 22 2.65 -17.30 9.92
C ALA A 22 2.50 -18.00 8.55
N ARG A 23 1.49 -17.61 7.77
CA ARG A 23 1.26 -18.14 6.41
C ARG A 23 2.17 -17.51 5.36
N LEU A 24 2.91 -16.45 5.71
CA LEU A 24 3.83 -15.77 4.80
C LEU A 24 5.27 -16.20 5.03
N PRO A 25 6.05 -16.34 3.94
CA PRO A 25 7.51 -16.44 4.05
C PRO A 25 8.09 -15.11 4.56
N PRO A 26 9.41 -15.05 4.87
CA PRO A 26 10.07 -13.81 5.26
C PRO A 26 9.86 -12.68 4.24
N LEU A 27 9.97 -11.42 4.68
CA LEU A 27 9.58 -10.23 3.91
C LEU A 27 10.08 -10.25 2.46
N ARG A 28 11.40 -10.38 2.25
CA ARG A 28 11.99 -10.43 0.89
C ARG A 28 11.50 -11.59 0.07
N ALA A 29 11.41 -12.78 0.69
CA ALA A 29 10.94 -13.97 0.00
C ALA A 29 9.48 -13.82 -0.44
N ALA A 30 8.62 -13.22 0.40
CA ALA A 30 7.24 -12.94 0.04
C ALA A 30 7.15 -11.99 -1.16
N TRP A 31 7.94 -10.90 -1.15
CA TRP A 31 7.98 -9.94 -2.26
C TRP A 31 8.56 -10.53 -3.54
N HIS A 32 9.67 -11.26 -3.48
CA HIS A 32 10.23 -11.91 -4.67
C HIS A 32 9.25 -12.94 -5.27
N THR A 33 8.64 -13.80 -4.45
CA THR A 33 7.65 -14.76 -4.93
C THR A 33 6.42 -14.06 -5.52
N GLY A 34 5.87 -13.05 -4.83
CA GLY A 34 4.69 -12.33 -5.30
C GLY A 34 4.93 -11.55 -6.60
N LEU A 35 6.08 -10.87 -6.73
CA LEU A 35 6.44 -10.15 -7.95
C LEU A 35 6.68 -11.13 -9.12
N ALA A 36 7.40 -12.23 -8.88
CA ALA A 36 7.59 -13.25 -9.91
C ALA A 36 6.25 -13.87 -10.35
N ALA A 37 5.33 -14.12 -9.42
CA ALA A 37 4.00 -14.64 -9.72
C ALA A 37 3.14 -13.64 -10.51
N LEU A 38 3.16 -12.35 -10.16
CA LEU A 38 2.49 -11.30 -10.96
C LEU A 38 3.05 -11.23 -12.38
N ASP A 39 4.37 -11.34 -12.53
CA ASP A 39 5.04 -11.32 -13.83
C ASP A 39 4.70 -12.57 -14.66
N ALA A 40 4.53 -13.73 -14.01
CA ALA A 40 4.03 -14.94 -14.66
C ALA A 40 2.56 -14.82 -15.08
N MET A 41 1.71 -14.24 -14.23
CA MET A 41 0.31 -13.95 -14.56
C MET A 41 0.20 -12.99 -15.75
N ALA A 42 1.01 -11.94 -15.79
CA ALA A 42 1.05 -10.97 -16.88
C ALA A 42 1.49 -11.60 -18.20
N ARG A 43 2.57 -12.41 -18.18
CA ARG A 43 3.02 -13.14 -19.37
C ARG A 43 1.97 -14.12 -19.87
N HIS A 44 1.31 -14.85 -18.98
CA HIS A 44 0.25 -15.80 -19.35
C HIS A 44 -0.98 -15.13 -19.95
N ALA A 45 -1.41 -13.97 -19.43
CA ALA A 45 -2.62 -13.29 -19.88
C ALA A 45 -2.40 -12.32 -21.06
N HIS A 46 -1.21 -11.72 -21.18
CA HIS A 46 -0.94 -10.59 -22.07
C HIS A 46 0.37 -10.68 -22.85
N ASP A 47 1.12 -11.78 -22.71
CA ASP A 47 2.41 -12.04 -23.36
C ASP A 47 3.47 -10.95 -23.12
N ARG A 48 3.42 -10.32 -21.95
CA ARG A 48 4.34 -9.25 -21.55
C ARG A 48 4.53 -9.18 -20.04
N PRO A 49 5.65 -8.65 -19.53
CA PRO A 49 5.86 -8.50 -18.08
C PRO A 49 4.87 -7.50 -17.47
N PHE A 50 4.58 -7.65 -16.18
CA PHE A 50 3.59 -6.85 -15.45
C PHE A 50 3.88 -5.34 -15.55
N ALA A 51 5.16 -4.95 -15.46
CA ALA A 51 5.59 -3.56 -15.56
C ALA A 51 5.35 -2.90 -16.93
N SER A 52 4.99 -3.68 -17.96
CA SER A 52 4.68 -3.19 -19.31
C SER A 52 3.19 -3.18 -19.65
N LEU A 53 2.34 -3.55 -18.68
CA LEU A 53 0.89 -3.50 -18.83
C LEU A 53 0.38 -2.06 -18.77
N ASP A 54 -0.76 -1.81 -19.41
CA ASP A 54 -1.54 -0.62 -19.11
C ASP A 54 -2.23 -0.74 -17.74
N GLY A 55 -2.72 0.39 -17.22
CA GLY A 55 -3.34 0.43 -15.89
C GLY A 55 -4.54 -0.50 -15.74
N LYS A 56 -5.37 -0.65 -16.78
CA LYS A 56 -6.56 -1.48 -16.72
C LYS A 56 -6.21 -2.97 -16.64
N ALA A 57 -5.22 -3.41 -17.41
CA ALA A 57 -4.72 -4.78 -17.38
C ALA A 57 -4.00 -5.08 -16.06
N ALA A 58 -3.17 -4.16 -15.57
CA ALA A 58 -2.52 -4.29 -14.27
C ALA A 58 -3.55 -4.41 -13.13
N ASP A 59 -4.56 -3.55 -13.10
CA ASP A 59 -5.64 -3.57 -12.10
C ASP A 59 -6.44 -4.86 -12.14
N ALA A 60 -6.75 -5.38 -13.34
CA ALA A 60 -7.46 -6.64 -13.48
C ALA A 60 -6.69 -7.81 -12.87
N LEU A 61 -5.37 -7.87 -13.05
CA LEU A 61 -4.52 -8.89 -12.44
C LEU A 61 -4.43 -8.70 -10.92
N LEU A 62 -4.26 -7.48 -10.43
CA LEU A 62 -4.21 -7.19 -8.99
C LEU A 62 -5.54 -7.58 -8.30
N HIS A 63 -6.69 -7.29 -8.92
CA HIS A 63 -7.98 -7.75 -8.43
C HIS A 63 -8.11 -9.28 -8.43
N ALA A 64 -7.58 -9.96 -9.46
CA ALA A 64 -7.55 -11.41 -9.49
C ALA A 64 -6.73 -11.98 -8.31
N VAL A 65 -5.57 -11.40 -8.00
CA VAL A 65 -4.76 -11.75 -6.82
C VAL A 65 -5.53 -11.49 -5.52
N GLN A 66 -6.13 -10.31 -5.37
CA GLN A 66 -6.93 -9.93 -4.20
C GLN A 66 -8.07 -10.91 -3.94
N GLN A 67 -8.67 -11.46 -5.00
CA GLN A 67 -9.79 -12.41 -4.91
C GLN A 67 -9.33 -13.88 -4.90
N GLY A 68 -8.03 -14.13 -5.07
CA GLY A 68 -7.45 -15.47 -5.17
C GLY A 68 -7.88 -16.23 -6.44
N ARG A 69 -8.23 -15.51 -7.51
CA ARG A 69 -8.60 -16.09 -8.80
C ARG A 69 -7.35 -16.25 -9.68
N ILE A 70 -6.53 -17.24 -9.36
CA ILE A 70 -5.31 -17.54 -10.11
C ILE A 70 -5.57 -18.68 -11.08
N ASP A 71 -5.13 -18.54 -12.33
CA ASP A 71 -5.15 -19.64 -13.30
C ASP A 71 -4.19 -20.75 -12.83
N ARG A 72 -4.65 -22.01 -12.88
CA ARG A 72 -3.87 -23.19 -12.47
C ARG A 72 -2.51 -23.28 -13.16
N ARG A 73 -2.40 -22.76 -14.39
CA ARG A 73 -1.14 -22.75 -15.17
C ARG A 73 -0.05 -21.89 -14.53
N VAL A 74 -0.43 -20.89 -13.74
CA VAL A 74 0.50 -19.96 -13.07
C VAL A 74 0.46 -20.08 -11.55
N GLU A 75 -0.38 -20.95 -11.01
CA GLU A 75 -0.49 -21.20 -9.57
C GLU A 75 0.86 -21.65 -8.96
N ALA A 76 1.64 -22.46 -9.70
CA ALA A 76 2.96 -22.90 -9.26
C ALA A 76 3.95 -21.73 -9.02
N ALA A 77 3.77 -20.59 -9.69
CA ALA A 77 4.62 -19.41 -9.51
C ALA A 77 4.49 -18.78 -8.11
N TRP A 78 3.37 -19.05 -7.43
CA TRP A 78 3.16 -18.62 -6.05
C TRP A 78 3.90 -19.47 -5.01
N ALA A 79 4.49 -20.61 -5.41
CA ALA A 79 5.28 -21.49 -4.53
C ALA A 79 4.57 -21.86 -3.22
N GLY A 80 3.24 -22.07 -3.27
CA GLY A 80 2.40 -22.38 -2.10
C GLY A 80 2.03 -21.18 -1.23
N MET A 81 2.52 -19.97 -1.53
CA MET A 81 2.09 -18.74 -0.86
C MET A 81 0.68 -18.35 -1.31
N ASP A 82 -0.23 -18.14 -0.36
CA ASP A 82 -1.60 -17.71 -0.68
C ASP A 82 -1.61 -16.28 -1.27
N PRO A 83 -2.10 -16.09 -2.51
CA PRO A 83 -2.08 -14.79 -3.19
C PRO A 83 -2.85 -13.70 -2.44
N ARG A 84 -3.97 -14.07 -1.81
CA ARG A 84 -4.80 -13.14 -1.04
C ARG A 84 -4.08 -12.65 0.20
N THR A 85 -3.39 -13.56 0.89
CA THR A 85 -2.58 -13.22 2.06
C THR A 85 -1.41 -12.32 1.66
N PHE A 86 -0.73 -12.60 0.55
CA PHE A 86 0.31 -11.69 0.02
C PHE A 86 -0.24 -10.29 -0.26
N PHE A 87 -1.38 -10.18 -0.96
CA PHE A 87 -2.00 -8.89 -1.26
C PHE A 87 -2.39 -8.12 0.01
N ALA A 88 -3.12 -8.78 0.92
CA ALA A 88 -3.66 -8.13 2.11
C ALA A 88 -2.58 -7.77 3.14
N LYS A 89 -1.54 -8.60 3.29
CA LYS A 89 -0.57 -8.49 4.39
C LYS A 89 0.79 -7.94 3.96
N ARG A 90 1.16 -7.98 2.67
CA ARG A 90 2.39 -7.36 2.14
C ARG A 90 2.04 -6.16 1.28
N VAL A 91 1.37 -6.35 0.15
CA VAL A 91 1.11 -5.27 -0.82
C VAL A 91 0.41 -4.08 -0.15
N LEU A 92 -0.75 -4.30 0.48
CA LEU A 92 -1.48 -3.20 1.13
C LEU A 92 -0.70 -2.58 2.30
N MET A 93 -0.16 -3.41 3.20
CA MET A 93 0.50 -2.90 4.40
C MET A 93 1.78 -2.14 4.08
N ASP A 94 2.62 -2.68 3.21
CA ASP A 94 3.92 -2.10 2.88
C ASP A 94 3.75 -0.86 1.99
N LEU A 95 2.82 -0.85 1.04
CA LEU A 95 2.57 0.32 0.20
C LEU A 95 1.88 1.44 0.97
N CYS A 96 0.83 1.15 1.75
CA CYS A 96 0.19 2.18 2.57
C CYS A 96 1.14 2.72 3.63
N GLY A 97 1.90 1.84 4.30
CA GLY A 97 2.91 2.24 5.27
C GLY A 97 4.00 3.12 4.65
N ALA A 98 4.52 2.76 3.48
CA ALA A 98 5.51 3.56 2.77
C ALA A 98 4.95 4.87 2.20
N TYR A 99 3.71 4.89 1.72
CA TYR A 99 3.09 6.12 1.21
C TYR A 99 2.82 7.13 2.33
N TYR A 100 2.18 6.67 3.42
CA TYR A 100 1.81 7.52 4.54
C TYR A 100 2.94 7.75 5.56
N SER A 101 4.14 7.19 5.36
CA SER A 101 5.32 7.61 6.13
C SER A 101 5.91 8.93 5.62
N HIS A 102 5.57 9.34 4.40
CA HIS A 102 6.08 10.56 3.81
C HIS A 102 5.19 11.77 4.15
N PRO A 103 5.72 12.85 4.76
CA PRO A 103 4.90 13.98 5.23
C PRO A 103 3.98 14.60 4.18
N PHE A 104 4.40 14.62 2.92
CA PHE A 104 3.57 15.11 1.81
C PHE A 104 2.22 14.36 1.66
N ALA A 105 2.16 13.05 1.93
CA ALA A 105 0.92 12.28 1.82
C ALA A 105 -0.10 12.66 2.89
N TRP A 106 0.34 13.23 4.02
CA TRP A 106 -0.56 13.59 5.11
C TRP A 106 -1.55 14.70 4.70
N ASN A 107 -1.15 15.59 3.80
CA ASN A 107 -2.02 16.63 3.25
C ASN A 107 -3.27 16.05 2.57
N GLU A 108 -3.16 14.89 1.91
CA GLU A 108 -4.26 14.25 1.18
C GLU A 108 -5.40 13.81 2.11
N ILE A 109 -5.04 13.42 3.35
CA ILE A 109 -5.99 12.94 4.36
C ILE A 109 -6.30 14.02 5.41
N GLY A 110 -5.86 15.26 5.20
CA GLY A 110 -6.03 16.36 6.16
C GLY A 110 -5.26 16.15 7.47
N PHE A 111 -4.27 15.26 7.48
CA PHE A 111 -3.45 15.03 8.67
C PHE A 111 -2.34 16.08 8.72
N GLY A 112 -2.33 16.88 9.78
CA GLY A 112 -1.35 17.95 9.94
C GLY A 112 0.07 17.52 10.32
N GLY A 113 0.30 16.20 10.42
CA GLY A 113 1.53 15.64 10.99
C GLY A 113 1.46 15.53 12.52
N PRO A 114 2.43 14.84 13.14
CA PRO A 114 2.43 14.60 14.57
C PRO A 114 2.47 15.90 15.37
N ALA A 115 1.73 15.93 16.48
CA ALA A 115 1.60 17.12 17.32
C ALA A 115 2.94 17.67 17.83
N SER A 116 3.96 16.83 18.06
CA SER A 116 5.23 17.28 18.63
C SER A 116 6.12 18.01 17.60
N PRO A 117 6.77 19.14 17.96
CA PRO A 117 6.80 19.81 19.28
C PRO A 117 5.75 20.92 19.46
N ARG A 118 4.91 21.21 18.45
CA ARG A 118 4.02 22.39 18.43
C ARG A 118 2.73 22.23 19.24
N GLY A 119 2.28 21.00 19.46
CA GLY A 119 0.92 20.65 19.91
C GLY A 119 -0.12 20.82 18.80
N TYR A 120 -1.27 20.16 18.96
CA TYR A 120 -2.52 20.63 18.36
C TYR A 120 -3.12 21.66 19.31
N VAL A 121 -3.43 22.86 18.83
CA VAL A 121 -3.86 23.96 19.69
C VAL A 121 -5.37 23.93 19.89
N ARG A 122 -6.11 23.32 18.96
CA ARG A 122 -7.56 23.12 19.06
C ARG A 122 -7.88 21.64 19.20
N MET A 123 -8.45 21.26 20.35
CA MET A 123 -8.82 19.87 20.66
C MET A 123 -10.34 19.60 20.54
N ASP A 124 -11.14 20.62 20.22
CA ASP A 124 -12.60 20.47 20.07
C ASP A 124 -12.98 19.94 18.68
N PHE A 125 -14.11 19.25 18.61
CA PHE A 125 -14.64 18.71 17.35
C PHE A 125 -14.84 19.81 16.32
N ASN A 126 -14.47 19.53 15.07
CA ASN A 126 -14.61 20.42 13.93
C ASN A 126 -13.88 21.78 14.06
N ARG A 127 -12.91 21.89 14.97
CA ARG A 127 -12.05 23.05 15.10
C ARG A 127 -10.68 22.74 14.51
N ARG A 128 -10.36 23.44 13.42
CA ARG A 128 -9.08 23.30 12.70
C ARG A 128 -8.05 24.30 13.22
N ASP A 129 -6.81 23.88 13.34
CA ASP A 129 -5.72 24.81 13.58
C ASP A 129 -5.50 25.73 12.36
N PRO A 130 -5.01 26.98 12.53
CA PRO A 130 -4.90 27.96 11.44
C PRO A 130 -4.03 27.55 10.24
N TRP A 131 -3.26 26.49 10.38
CA TRP A 131 -2.34 25.96 9.38
C TRP A 131 -2.85 24.68 8.70
N GLU A 132 -3.97 24.11 9.17
CA GLU A 132 -4.64 22.99 8.50
C GLU A 132 -5.27 23.44 7.19
N ALA A 133 -5.35 22.52 6.22
CA ALA A 133 -5.95 22.82 4.92
C ALA A 133 -7.43 23.21 5.05
N GLN A 134 -7.81 24.33 4.42
CA GLN A 134 -9.21 24.71 4.26
C GLN A 134 -9.84 23.82 3.18
N VAL A 135 -11.03 23.27 3.47
CA VAL A 135 -11.82 22.52 2.50
C VAL A 135 -12.98 23.42 2.08
N ASP A 136 -13.05 23.74 0.79
CA ASP A 136 -14.15 24.55 0.26
C ASP A 136 -15.48 23.79 0.42
N GLY A 137 -16.40 24.35 1.23
CA GLY A 137 -17.80 23.87 1.32
C GLY A 137 -18.31 23.50 2.72
N GLU A 138 -17.46 23.37 3.72
CA GLU A 138 -17.89 23.20 5.12
C GLU A 138 -17.87 24.56 5.83
N GLY A 139 -18.97 25.29 5.66
CA GLY A 139 -19.23 26.49 6.44
C GLY A 139 -19.25 26.18 7.93
N ASP A 140 -18.66 27.10 8.69
CA ASP A 140 -18.71 27.23 10.14
C ASP A 140 -20.17 27.09 10.61
N ARG A 141 -20.60 25.86 10.89
CA ARG A 141 -21.89 25.57 11.51
C ARG A 141 -21.62 25.02 12.89
N ASP A 142 -21.28 25.91 13.81
CA ASP A 142 -21.68 25.72 15.19
C ASP A 142 -21.86 27.10 15.86
N ASP A 143 -23.01 27.71 15.59
CA ASP A 143 -23.62 28.66 16.51
C ASP A 143 -24.22 27.85 17.68
N ARG A 144 -23.44 27.65 18.75
CA ARG A 144 -23.93 27.57 20.14
C ARG A 144 -22.81 27.48 21.17
#